data_AF-A0A2V9ZTT2-F1
#
_entry.id   AF-A0A2V9ZTT2-F1
#
_cell.length_a   1.000
_cell.length_b   1.000
_cell.length_c   1.000
_cell.angle_alpha   90.00
_cell.angle_beta   90.00
_cell.angle_gamma   90.00
#
_symmetry.space_group_name_H-M   'P 1'
#
loop_
_entity.id
_entity.type
_entity.pdbx_description
1 polymer ?
#
loop_
_entity_poly.entity_id
_entity_poly.type
_entity_poly.pdbx_seq_one_letter_code
_entity_poly.pdbx_strand_id
1 'polypeptide(L)'
;MAITGNGTRGPDLTVSVAGIQLKNPVIAASGTFGYGMEFEDVVHLDKLGGLVVKGLSKEPMAGNPPPRLYETAAGMLNAIGLQNIGARAFVEEKLPALRQKKNIVVFANVFGYTREDYERTIEILNEGEGIAAYELNVSCPNTAHGGIQFGSDPRLLDEVVSTAKHHSQRPLIVKLSPNVTSIAQMAYVAQEAGADAVSLVNTFVAMAIDTETRKPRISNITAGLSGPAIKPIAVRMVYDVAHAVRIPVIGMGGISTAADVVEFMLAGATAVEIGTASYWDPCATEKIVDELQNYCEEHEIARVAELTGALVME
;
A
#
# COMPACT_ATOMS: atom_id res chain seq x y z
N MET A 1 42.06 -6.15 -32.61
CA MET A 1 41.73 -6.51 -31.21
C MET A 1 40.40 -5.87 -30.89
N ALA A 2 39.32 -6.66 -30.97
CA ALA A 2 38.02 -6.23 -30.53
C ALA A 2 37.98 -6.38 -29.00
N ILE A 3 37.85 -5.28 -28.29
CA ILE A 3 37.50 -5.31 -26.87
C ILE A 3 35.99 -5.52 -26.86
N THR A 4 35.57 -6.79 -26.75
CA THR A 4 34.19 -7.13 -26.41
C THR A 4 34.00 -6.75 -24.95
N GLY A 5 33.41 -5.59 -24.69
CA GLY A 5 32.94 -5.24 -23.37
C GLY A 5 31.92 -6.29 -22.92
N ASN A 6 32.25 -7.00 -21.85
CA ASN A 6 31.24 -7.70 -21.05
C ASN A 6 30.31 -6.62 -20.49
N GLY A 7 29.20 -6.35 -21.18
CA GLY A 7 28.10 -5.61 -20.60
C GLY A 7 27.51 -6.48 -19.51
N THR A 8 27.98 -6.30 -18.27
CA THR A 8 27.35 -6.90 -17.10
C THR A 8 25.91 -6.40 -17.08
N ARG A 9 24.96 -7.31 -17.36
CA ARG A 9 23.54 -7.04 -17.15
C ARG A 9 23.39 -6.57 -15.70
N GLY A 10 22.80 -5.40 -15.48
CA GLY A 10 22.47 -4.93 -14.13
C GLY A 10 21.61 -5.95 -13.37
N PRO A 11 21.48 -5.80 -12.04
CA PRO A 11 20.76 -6.75 -11.19
C PRO A 11 19.30 -6.91 -11.63
N ASP A 12 18.76 -8.12 -11.47
CA ASP A 12 17.36 -8.42 -11.71
C ASP A 12 16.52 -7.89 -10.54
N LEU A 13 15.86 -6.75 -10.74
CA LEU A 13 14.95 -6.20 -9.75
C LEU A 13 13.54 -6.83 -9.78
N THR A 14 13.25 -7.75 -10.70
CA THR A 14 11.89 -8.26 -10.87
C THR A 14 11.41 -9.08 -9.66
N VAL A 15 10.14 -8.89 -9.28
CA VAL A 15 9.47 -9.66 -8.21
C VAL A 15 8.08 -10.09 -8.65
N SER A 16 7.49 -11.08 -7.97
CA SER A 16 6.15 -11.59 -8.25
C SER A 16 5.28 -11.52 -7.00
N VAL A 17 4.12 -10.88 -7.07
CA VAL A 17 3.16 -10.83 -5.96
C VAL A 17 1.81 -11.32 -6.46
N ALA A 18 1.26 -12.36 -5.82
CA ALA A 18 -0.01 -12.98 -6.21
C ALA A 18 -0.08 -13.33 -7.73
N GLY A 19 1.03 -13.77 -8.32
CA GLY A 19 1.15 -14.10 -9.75
C GLY A 19 1.32 -12.89 -10.68
N ILE A 20 1.42 -11.68 -10.13
CA ILE A 20 1.61 -10.43 -10.88
C ILE A 20 3.09 -10.08 -10.89
N GLN A 21 3.68 -9.99 -12.08
CA GLN A 21 5.07 -9.59 -12.26
C GLN A 21 5.22 -8.07 -12.11
N LEU A 22 6.12 -7.65 -11.22
CA LEU A 22 6.57 -6.27 -11.08
C LEU A 22 8.00 -6.17 -11.57
N LYS A 23 8.32 -5.10 -12.31
CA LYS A 23 9.69 -4.89 -12.82
C LYS A 23 10.70 -4.52 -11.72
N ASN A 24 10.20 -4.03 -10.59
CA ASN A 24 10.93 -3.76 -9.35
C ASN A 24 9.95 -3.83 -8.17
N PRO A 25 10.41 -3.95 -6.91
CA PRO A 25 9.52 -4.12 -5.76
C PRO A 25 8.83 -2.83 -5.30
N VAL A 26 9.09 -1.68 -5.90
CA VAL A 26 8.60 -0.38 -5.41
C VAL A 26 7.24 -0.06 -5.99
N ILE A 27 6.25 0.11 -5.11
CA ILE A 27 4.87 0.46 -5.44
C ILE A 27 4.53 1.83 -4.81
N ALA A 28 3.91 2.72 -5.57
CA ALA A 28 3.34 3.95 -5.01
C ALA A 28 2.10 3.62 -4.16
N ALA A 29 2.10 4.01 -2.88
CA ALA A 29 1.04 3.64 -1.94
C ALA A 29 -0.28 4.38 -2.19
N SER A 30 -1.39 3.73 -1.83
CA SER A 30 -2.71 4.35 -1.95
C SER A 30 -2.83 5.62 -1.10
N GLY A 31 -3.44 6.65 -1.69
CA GLY A 31 -3.76 7.89 -0.99
C GLY A 31 -2.70 8.99 -1.08
N THR A 32 -1.48 8.67 -1.52
CA THR A 32 -0.38 9.64 -1.66
C THR A 32 -0.10 10.03 -3.12
N PHE A 33 -0.58 9.24 -4.08
CA PHE A 33 -0.41 9.47 -5.53
C PHE A 33 -1.73 9.71 -6.29
N GLY A 34 -2.82 10.04 -5.59
CA GLY A 34 -4.12 10.28 -6.25
C GLY A 34 -4.55 9.09 -7.12
N TYR A 35 -4.78 9.33 -8.41
CA TYR A 35 -5.01 8.28 -9.42
C TYR A 35 -3.82 8.16 -10.39
N GLY A 36 -2.63 8.59 -9.99
CA GLY A 36 -1.40 8.62 -10.79
C GLY A 36 -1.30 9.84 -11.70
N MET A 37 -2.37 10.12 -12.45
CA MET A 37 -2.40 11.16 -13.50
C MET A 37 -2.01 12.55 -12.98
N GLU A 38 -2.32 12.86 -11.72
CA GLU A 38 -2.04 14.17 -11.12
C GLU A 38 -0.54 14.44 -10.89
N PHE A 39 0.32 13.42 -11.00
CA PHE A 39 1.76 13.50 -10.72
C PHE A 39 2.64 13.32 -11.97
N GLU A 40 2.05 13.19 -13.16
CA GLU A 40 2.78 12.81 -14.38
C GLU A 40 3.79 13.85 -14.86
N ASP A 41 3.56 15.12 -14.54
CA ASP A 41 4.48 16.21 -14.86
C ASP A 41 5.68 16.28 -13.90
N VAL A 42 5.67 15.46 -12.83
CA VAL A 42 6.65 15.52 -11.74
C VAL A 42 7.35 14.17 -11.52
N VAL A 43 6.67 13.05 -11.76
CA VAL A 43 7.14 11.69 -11.43
C VAL A 43 7.02 10.77 -12.64
N HIS A 44 8.09 10.04 -12.95
CA HIS A 44 8.09 9.01 -13.98
C HIS A 44 7.46 7.73 -13.42
N LEU A 45 6.14 7.64 -13.47
CA LEU A 45 5.40 6.47 -13.00
C LEU A 45 5.87 5.17 -13.68
N ASP A 46 6.33 5.24 -14.93
CA ASP A 46 6.88 4.12 -15.68
C ASP A 46 8.26 3.65 -15.19
N LYS A 47 8.84 4.26 -14.13
CA LYS A 47 9.94 3.68 -13.35
C LYS A 47 9.49 2.77 -12.21
N LEU A 48 8.25 2.88 -11.74
CA LEU A 48 7.76 2.13 -10.57
C LEU A 48 7.26 0.73 -10.92
N GLY A 49 7.42 -0.24 -10.02
CA GLY A 49 6.88 -1.58 -10.15
C GLY A 49 5.35 -1.58 -10.23
N GLY A 50 4.71 -0.73 -9.43
CA GLY A 50 3.27 -0.51 -9.49
C GLY A 50 2.79 0.79 -8.84
N LEU A 51 1.48 1.01 -8.93
CA LEU A 51 0.75 2.11 -8.32
C LEU A 51 -0.53 1.56 -7.73
N VAL A 52 -0.76 1.80 -6.44
CA VAL A 52 -2.08 1.65 -5.84
C VAL A 52 -2.81 2.98 -5.88
N VAL A 53 -3.91 3.06 -6.64
CA VAL A 53 -4.68 4.31 -6.73
C VAL A 53 -5.39 4.61 -5.41
N LYS A 54 -5.87 5.84 -5.25
CA LYS A 54 -6.71 6.29 -4.14
C LYS A 54 -7.85 5.29 -3.88
N GLY A 55 -8.13 5.04 -2.60
CA GLY A 55 -9.26 4.21 -2.18
C GLY A 55 -10.57 4.62 -2.82
N LEU A 56 -11.24 3.65 -3.44
CA LEU A 56 -12.50 3.80 -4.15
C LEU A 56 -13.63 3.22 -3.30
N SER A 57 -14.76 3.92 -3.29
CA SER A 57 -16.03 3.43 -2.75
C SER A 57 -17.07 3.35 -3.87
N LYS A 58 -18.18 2.66 -3.60
CA LYS A 58 -19.34 2.56 -4.49
C LYS A 58 -19.77 3.93 -5.02
N GLU A 59 -19.95 4.89 -4.11
CA GLU A 59 -20.33 6.28 -4.40
C GLU A 59 -19.20 7.26 -4.10
N PRO A 60 -19.19 8.47 -4.69
CA PRO A 60 -18.22 9.51 -4.35
C PRO A 60 -18.30 9.95 -2.89
N MET A 61 -17.16 10.36 -2.33
CA MET A 61 -17.07 10.83 -0.95
C MET A 61 -16.34 12.17 -0.87
N ALA A 62 -16.89 13.12 -0.11
CA ALA A 62 -16.29 14.44 0.10
C ALA A 62 -15.10 14.43 1.09
N GLY A 63 -15.05 13.44 1.98
CA GLY A 63 -14.09 13.36 3.07
C GLY A 63 -14.40 14.26 4.27
N ASN A 64 -13.51 14.26 5.26
CA ASN A 64 -13.68 14.99 6.52
C ASN A 64 -13.52 16.52 6.33
N PRO A 65 -13.99 17.40 7.23
CA PRO A 65 -13.65 18.82 7.14
C PRO A 65 -12.15 19.09 7.41
N PRO A 66 -11.55 20.17 6.87
CA PRO A 66 -10.20 20.60 7.24
C PRO A 66 -10.13 21.11 8.70
N PRO A 67 -8.94 21.13 9.33
CA PRO A 67 -7.65 20.64 8.84
C PRO A 67 -7.59 19.10 8.84
N ARG A 68 -7.08 18.53 7.73
CA ARG A 68 -6.99 17.07 7.50
C ARG A 68 -5.59 16.50 7.63
N LEU A 69 -4.58 17.35 7.74
CA LEU A 69 -3.17 16.97 7.81
C LEU A 69 -2.51 17.75 8.95
N TYR A 70 -1.56 17.11 9.63
CA TYR A 70 -0.74 17.77 10.63
C TYR A 70 0.63 17.08 10.70
N GLU A 71 1.71 17.86 10.67
CA GLU A 71 3.07 17.33 10.78
C GLU A 71 3.37 16.84 12.21
N THR A 72 4.13 15.76 12.33
CA THR A 72 4.62 15.23 13.62
C THR A 72 6.12 14.99 13.56
N ALA A 73 6.74 14.71 14.69
CA ALA A 73 8.13 14.26 14.70
C ALA A 73 8.28 13.02 13.79
N ALA A 74 9.14 13.15 12.77
CA ALA A 74 9.43 12.10 11.79
C ALA A 74 8.18 11.49 11.11
N GLY A 75 7.12 12.28 10.89
CA GLY A 75 5.92 11.75 10.26
C GLY A 75 4.80 12.77 10.11
N MET A 76 3.59 12.28 9.88
CA MET A 76 2.41 13.12 9.82
C MET A 76 1.14 12.38 10.22
N LEU A 77 0.18 13.14 10.71
CA LEU A 77 -1.20 12.75 10.90
C LEU A 77 -2.02 13.06 9.66
N ASN A 78 -2.90 12.15 9.28
CA ASN A 78 -3.92 12.39 8.26
C ASN A 78 -5.31 11.91 8.71
N ALA A 79 -6.33 12.72 8.42
CA ALA A 79 -7.74 12.39 8.60
C ALA A 79 -8.52 12.82 7.35
N ILE A 80 -8.14 12.31 6.18
CA ILE A 80 -8.75 12.69 4.91
C ILE A 80 -10.25 12.35 4.85
N GLY A 81 -10.66 11.25 5.51
CA GLY A 81 -12.04 10.76 5.48
C GLY A 81 -12.38 10.06 4.16
N LEU A 82 -11.40 9.44 3.51
CA LEU A 82 -11.59 8.63 2.31
C LEU A 82 -12.21 9.38 1.12
N GLN A 83 -11.93 10.69 1.00
CA GLN A 83 -12.36 11.47 -0.16
C GLN A 83 -11.95 10.77 -1.47
N ASN A 84 -12.92 10.52 -2.35
CA ASN A 84 -12.72 9.84 -3.62
C ASN A 84 -13.87 10.15 -4.61
N ILE A 85 -13.66 9.82 -5.89
CA ILE A 85 -14.60 10.14 -6.98
C ILE A 85 -15.67 9.05 -7.20
N GLY A 86 -15.63 7.96 -6.45
CA GLY A 86 -16.45 6.77 -6.66
C GLY A 86 -15.88 5.83 -7.72
N ALA A 87 -16.23 4.55 -7.62
CA ALA A 87 -15.73 3.50 -8.51
C ALA A 87 -16.17 3.71 -9.97
N ARG A 88 -17.41 4.18 -10.19
CA ARG A 88 -17.97 4.41 -11.54
C ARG A 88 -17.17 5.46 -12.30
N ALA A 89 -16.99 6.64 -11.71
CA ALA A 89 -16.19 7.72 -12.31
C ALA A 89 -14.73 7.31 -12.51
N PHE A 90 -14.15 6.51 -11.60
CA PHE A 90 -12.80 5.98 -11.81
C PHE A 90 -12.70 5.09 -13.06
N VAL A 91 -13.64 4.15 -13.25
CA VAL A 91 -13.67 3.26 -14.42
C VAL A 91 -13.88 4.05 -15.72
N GLU A 92 -14.74 5.07 -15.70
CA GLU A 92 -15.11 5.83 -16.89
C GLU A 92 -14.09 6.91 -17.25
N GLU A 93 -13.51 7.60 -16.25
CA GLU A 93 -12.72 8.82 -16.48
C GLU A 93 -11.21 8.62 -16.28
N LYS A 94 -10.80 7.76 -15.34
CA LYS A 94 -9.37 7.64 -14.94
C LYS A 94 -8.71 6.40 -15.52
N LEU A 95 -9.41 5.27 -15.49
CA LEU A 95 -8.86 3.99 -15.93
C LEU A 95 -8.46 3.97 -17.42
N PRO A 96 -9.19 4.61 -18.36
CA PRO A 96 -8.78 4.66 -19.77
C PRO A 96 -7.41 5.32 -19.98
N ALA A 97 -7.10 6.38 -19.21
CA ALA A 97 -5.81 7.05 -19.28
C ALA A 97 -4.69 6.20 -18.65
N LEU A 98 -4.95 5.60 -17.48
CA LEU A 98 -4.02 4.69 -16.82
C LEU A 98 -3.63 3.49 -17.69
N ARG A 99 -4.58 2.94 -18.46
CA ARG A 99 -4.31 1.85 -19.41
C ARG A 99 -3.32 2.20 -20.52
N GLN A 100 -3.20 3.48 -20.86
CA GLN A 100 -2.25 3.93 -21.89
C GLN A 100 -0.83 3.98 -21.34
N LYS A 101 -0.66 3.97 -20.01
CA LYS A 101 0.64 3.93 -19.36
C LYS A 101 1.24 2.54 -19.53
N LYS A 102 2.45 2.51 -20.10
CA LYS A 102 3.20 1.28 -20.28
C LYS A 102 4.10 1.06 -19.08
N ASN A 103 4.43 -0.21 -18.85
CA ASN A 103 5.45 -0.63 -17.88
C ASN A 103 5.13 -0.34 -16.40
N ILE A 104 3.88 -0.01 -16.02
CA ILE A 104 3.47 0.08 -14.62
C ILE A 104 2.25 -0.80 -14.36
N VAL A 105 2.25 -1.49 -13.22
CA VAL A 105 1.11 -2.28 -12.74
C VAL A 105 0.17 -1.41 -11.92
N VAL A 106 -1.13 -1.43 -12.22
CA VAL A 106 -2.14 -0.64 -11.51
C VAL A 106 -2.96 -1.53 -10.58
N PHE A 107 -2.99 -1.17 -9.30
CA PHE A 107 -3.82 -1.77 -8.28
C PHE A 107 -4.94 -0.81 -7.87
N ALA A 108 -6.14 -1.33 -7.64
CA ALA A 108 -7.26 -0.52 -7.17
C ALA A 108 -7.48 -0.73 -5.67
N ASN A 109 -7.27 0.31 -4.86
CA ASN A 109 -7.62 0.28 -3.45
C ASN A 109 -9.14 0.34 -3.29
N VAL A 110 -9.73 -0.58 -2.55
CA VAL A 110 -11.18 -0.73 -2.38
C VAL A 110 -11.54 -0.51 -0.91
N PHE A 111 -12.57 0.28 -0.66
CA PHE A 111 -13.05 0.59 0.68
C PHE A 111 -14.59 0.57 0.74
N GLY A 112 -15.14 0.19 1.91
CA GLY A 112 -16.57 0.18 2.21
C GLY A 112 -16.86 0.22 3.71
N TYR A 113 -18.07 0.65 4.10
CA TYR A 113 -18.52 0.63 5.50
C TYR A 113 -19.25 -0.66 5.87
N THR A 114 -19.82 -1.32 4.86
CA THR A 114 -20.56 -2.57 4.94
C THR A 114 -20.01 -3.58 3.94
N ARG A 115 -20.37 -4.86 4.08
CA ARG A 115 -20.01 -5.90 3.10
C ARG A 115 -20.53 -5.57 1.70
N GLU A 116 -21.75 -5.05 1.61
CA GLU A 116 -22.40 -4.65 0.35
C GLU A 116 -21.61 -3.52 -0.35
N ASP A 117 -21.01 -2.60 0.41
CA ASP A 117 -20.17 -1.54 -0.19
C ASP A 117 -18.95 -2.15 -0.90
N TYR A 118 -18.28 -3.11 -0.28
CA TYR A 118 -17.13 -3.79 -0.88
C TYR A 118 -17.54 -4.59 -2.11
N GLU A 119 -18.60 -5.38 -2.00
CA GLU A 119 -19.20 -6.13 -3.11
C GLU A 119 -19.48 -5.20 -4.29
N ARG A 120 -20.27 -4.15 -4.07
CA ARG A 120 -20.72 -3.27 -5.15
C ARG A 120 -19.56 -2.48 -5.76
N THR A 121 -18.59 -2.09 -4.95
CA THR A 121 -17.38 -1.42 -5.45
C THR A 121 -16.59 -2.35 -6.37
N ILE A 122 -16.37 -3.61 -5.96
CA ILE A 122 -15.66 -4.62 -6.77
C ILE A 122 -16.40 -4.91 -8.07
N GLU A 123 -17.73 -5.07 -8.02
CA GLU A 123 -18.55 -5.28 -9.22
C GLU A 123 -18.36 -4.17 -10.26
N ILE A 124 -18.41 -2.91 -9.84
CA ILE A 124 -18.19 -1.78 -10.74
C ILE A 124 -16.77 -1.83 -11.32
N LEU A 125 -15.77 -2.13 -10.50
CA LEU A 125 -14.38 -2.21 -10.96
C LEU A 125 -14.11 -3.42 -11.86
N ASN A 126 -14.89 -4.49 -11.77
CA ASN A 126 -14.81 -5.63 -12.69
C ASN A 126 -15.14 -5.22 -14.13
N GLU A 127 -15.99 -4.20 -14.33
CA GLU A 127 -16.35 -3.69 -15.66
C GLU A 127 -15.19 -2.97 -16.37
N GLY A 128 -14.21 -2.47 -15.61
CA GLY A 128 -13.03 -1.80 -16.13
C GLY A 128 -11.88 -2.76 -16.48
N GLU A 129 -11.10 -2.46 -17.51
CA GLU A 129 -9.88 -3.22 -17.87
C GLU A 129 -8.61 -2.51 -17.39
N GLY A 130 -7.51 -3.25 -17.20
CA GLY A 130 -6.20 -2.68 -16.84
C GLY A 130 -5.89 -2.61 -15.34
N ILE A 131 -6.85 -2.99 -14.48
CA ILE A 131 -6.58 -3.25 -13.06
C ILE A 131 -5.95 -4.65 -12.94
N ALA A 132 -4.82 -4.75 -12.23
CA ALA A 132 -4.10 -6.01 -12.03
C ALA A 132 -4.57 -6.76 -10.77
N ALA A 133 -4.84 -6.04 -9.68
CA ALA A 133 -5.36 -6.61 -8.43
C ALA A 133 -6.22 -5.57 -7.68
N TYR A 134 -7.02 -6.05 -6.75
CA TYR A 134 -7.66 -5.20 -5.75
C TYR A 134 -6.84 -5.18 -4.46
N GLU A 135 -6.69 -4.01 -3.87
CA GLU A 135 -6.17 -3.86 -2.52
C GLU A 135 -7.31 -3.49 -1.56
N LEU A 136 -7.80 -4.45 -0.80
CA LEU A 136 -8.91 -4.29 0.13
C LEU A 136 -8.45 -3.54 1.40
N ASN A 137 -8.88 -2.29 1.54
CA ASN A 137 -8.63 -1.50 2.74
C ASN A 137 -9.66 -1.83 3.82
N VAL A 138 -9.27 -2.65 4.79
CA VAL A 138 -10.12 -3.09 5.91
C VAL A 138 -9.93 -2.26 7.19
N SER A 139 -9.12 -1.19 7.14
CA SER A 139 -8.67 -0.46 8.33
C SER A 139 -9.61 0.63 8.82
N CYS A 140 -10.78 0.81 8.20
CA CYS A 140 -11.58 2.01 8.45
C CYS A 140 -12.28 1.98 9.82
N PRO A 141 -12.05 2.99 10.67
CA PRO A 141 -12.54 3.01 12.05
C PRO A 141 -13.95 3.61 12.20
N ASN A 142 -14.64 3.96 11.11
CA ASN A 142 -15.78 4.90 11.18
C ASN A 142 -17.10 4.25 11.62
N THR A 143 -17.17 3.86 12.89
CA THR A 143 -18.39 3.39 13.57
C THR A 143 -19.45 4.48 13.73
N ALA A 144 -19.07 5.77 13.62
CA ALA A 144 -19.99 6.91 13.73
C ALA A 144 -21.04 6.97 12.60
N HIS A 145 -20.79 6.32 11.47
CA HIS A 145 -21.74 6.16 10.36
C HIS A 145 -22.34 4.74 10.31
N GLY A 146 -22.26 3.99 11.41
CA GLY A 146 -22.65 2.58 11.43
C GLY A 146 -21.65 1.62 10.78
N GLY A 147 -20.44 2.10 10.47
CA GLY A 147 -19.39 1.29 9.84
C GLY A 147 -18.80 0.25 10.78
N ILE A 148 -18.49 -0.93 10.24
CA ILE A 148 -17.94 -2.06 10.99
C ILE A 148 -16.40 -1.97 10.99
N GLN A 149 -15.76 -2.22 12.14
CA GLN A 149 -14.30 -2.34 12.20
C GLN A 149 -13.86 -3.73 11.71
N PHE A 150 -13.88 -3.94 10.40
CA PHE A 150 -13.50 -5.23 9.81
C PHE A 150 -12.07 -5.63 10.15
N GLY A 151 -11.13 -4.67 10.13
CA GLY A 151 -9.70 -4.94 10.33
C GLY A 151 -9.27 -5.23 11.77
N SER A 152 -10.16 -5.18 12.76
CA SER A 152 -9.82 -5.45 14.18
C SER A 152 -10.57 -6.63 14.80
N ASP A 153 -11.61 -7.17 14.14
CA ASP A 153 -12.30 -8.39 14.54
C ASP A 153 -12.03 -9.51 13.51
N PRO A 154 -11.40 -10.63 13.91
CA PRO A 154 -11.12 -11.75 13.02
C PRO A 154 -12.32 -12.28 12.24
N ARG A 155 -13.50 -12.38 12.84
CA ARG A 155 -14.69 -12.92 12.16
C ARG A 155 -15.19 -11.95 11.11
N LEU A 156 -15.21 -10.65 11.43
CA LEU A 156 -15.63 -9.62 10.49
C LEU A 156 -14.64 -9.50 9.33
N LEU A 157 -13.33 -9.65 9.61
CA LEU A 157 -12.31 -9.71 8.58
C LEU A 157 -12.54 -10.89 7.63
N ASP A 158 -12.75 -12.09 8.17
CA ASP A 158 -13.03 -13.30 7.39
C ASP A 158 -14.24 -13.10 6.47
N GLU A 159 -15.34 -12.57 7.01
CA GLU A 159 -16.56 -12.33 6.26
C GLU A 159 -16.35 -11.36 5.09
N VAL A 160 -15.67 -10.22 5.32
CA VAL A 160 -15.48 -9.21 4.28
C VAL A 160 -14.50 -9.65 3.21
N VAL A 161 -13.44 -10.38 3.59
CA VAL A 161 -12.46 -10.93 2.65
C VAL A 161 -13.09 -12.05 1.82
N SER A 162 -13.81 -12.97 2.44
CA SER A 162 -14.55 -14.03 1.73
C SER A 162 -15.56 -13.45 0.74
N THR A 163 -16.30 -12.41 1.15
CA THR A 163 -17.24 -11.69 0.27
C THR A 163 -16.49 -11.05 -0.89
N ALA A 164 -15.45 -10.27 -0.62
CA ALA A 164 -14.66 -9.62 -1.68
C ALA A 164 -14.05 -10.62 -2.65
N LYS A 165 -13.53 -11.76 -2.14
CA LYS A 165 -12.94 -12.82 -2.95
C LYS A 165 -13.95 -13.48 -3.87
N HIS A 166 -15.19 -13.69 -3.39
CA HIS A 166 -16.26 -14.29 -4.20
C HIS A 166 -16.63 -13.43 -5.42
N HIS A 167 -16.67 -12.11 -5.27
CA HIS A 167 -17.04 -11.18 -6.34
C HIS A 167 -15.86 -10.70 -7.18
N SER A 168 -14.62 -10.97 -6.75
CA SER A 168 -13.42 -10.52 -7.46
C SER A 168 -13.10 -11.38 -8.69
N GLN A 169 -12.83 -10.73 -9.83
CA GLN A 169 -12.27 -11.38 -11.02
C GLN A 169 -10.74 -11.33 -11.07
N ARG A 170 -10.11 -10.78 -10.03
CA ARG A 170 -8.67 -10.47 -9.96
C ARG A 170 -8.08 -10.95 -8.63
N PRO A 171 -6.75 -11.04 -8.50
CA PRO A 171 -6.13 -11.26 -7.21
C PRO A 171 -6.57 -10.20 -6.19
N LEU A 172 -6.75 -10.64 -4.95
CA LEU A 172 -7.19 -9.83 -3.82
C LEU A 172 -6.04 -9.72 -2.80
N ILE A 173 -5.55 -8.50 -2.62
CA ILE A 173 -4.56 -8.12 -1.62
C ILE A 173 -5.32 -7.52 -0.45
N VAL A 174 -5.10 -7.97 0.79
CA VAL A 174 -5.78 -7.40 1.97
C VAL A 174 -4.84 -6.46 2.73
N LYS A 175 -5.19 -5.17 2.82
CA LYS A 175 -4.40 -4.13 3.51
C LYS A 175 -4.74 -4.07 5.00
N LEU A 176 -3.87 -4.63 5.82
CA LEU A 176 -4.11 -4.84 7.25
C LEU A 176 -3.90 -3.57 8.08
N SER A 177 -4.77 -3.39 9.07
CA SER A 177 -4.64 -2.37 10.10
C SER A 177 -3.60 -2.79 11.13
N PRO A 178 -2.69 -1.90 11.56
CA PRO A 178 -1.79 -2.20 12.66
C PRO A 178 -2.44 -2.07 14.05
N ASN A 179 -3.66 -1.54 14.13
CA ASN A 179 -4.33 -1.20 15.38
C ASN A 179 -5.02 -2.44 16.01
N VAL A 180 -4.25 -3.51 16.19
CA VAL A 180 -4.71 -4.82 16.66
C VAL A 180 -3.70 -5.43 17.64
N THR A 181 -4.14 -6.40 18.45
CA THR A 181 -3.26 -7.11 19.37
C THR A 181 -2.27 -8.02 18.65
N SER A 182 -2.72 -8.73 17.60
CA SER A 182 -1.88 -9.63 16.81
C SER A 182 -2.14 -9.44 15.33
N ILE A 183 -1.21 -8.78 14.63
CA ILE A 183 -1.32 -8.62 13.17
C ILE A 183 -1.09 -9.94 12.42
N ALA A 184 -0.27 -10.83 12.97
CA ALA A 184 -0.06 -12.19 12.47
C ALA A 184 -1.37 -12.98 12.42
N GLN A 185 -2.19 -12.88 13.47
CA GLN A 185 -3.52 -13.52 13.50
C GLN A 185 -4.43 -12.95 12.42
N MET A 186 -4.46 -11.62 12.25
CA MET A 186 -5.30 -10.98 11.22
C MET A 186 -4.84 -11.37 9.81
N ALA A 187 -3.53 -11.46 9.57
CA ALA A 187 -3.00 -11.91 8.28
C ALA A 187 -3.36 -13.37 7.99
N TYR A 188 -3.25 -14.25 8.99
CA TYR A 188 -3.66 -15.65 8.87
C TYR A 188 -5.14 -15.77 8.52
N VAL A 189 -6.00 -15.01 9.20
CA VAL A 189 -7.44 -14.96 8.90
C VAL A 189 -7.69 -14.48 7.46
N ALA A 190 -7.03 -13.42 7.02
CA ALA A 190 -7.17 -12.94 5.64
C ALA A 190 -6.76 -14.00 4.61
N GLN A 191 -5.68 -14.75 4.87
CA GLN A 191 -5.26 -15.86 4.02
C GLN A 191 -6.33 -16.96 3.96
N GLU A 192 -6.82 -17.43 5.11
CA GLU A 192 -7.81 -18.52 5.15
C GLU A 192 -9.14 -18.11 4.49
N ALA A 193 -9.49 -16.82 4.54
CA ALA A 193 -10.63 -16.24 3.84
C ALA A 193 -10.42 -16.07 2.31
N GLY A 194 -9.22 -16.38 1.80
CA GLY A 194 -8.92 -16.44 0.38
C GLY A 194 -8.16 -15.25 -0.20
N ALA A 195 -7.50 -14.42 0.62
CA ALA A 195 -6.57 -13.41 0.12
C ALA A 195 -5.41 -14.06 -0.65
N ASP A 196 -5.02 -13.46 -1.78
CA ASP A 196 -3.90 -13.94 -2.61
C ASP A 196 -2.56 -13.32 -2.17
N ALA A 197 -2.61 -12.20 -1.45
CA ALA A 197 -1.50 -11.56 -0.75
C ALA A 197 -2.03 -10.65 0.37
N VAL A 198 -1.14 -10.19 1.25
CA VAL A 198 -1.45 -9.16 2.25
C VAL A 198 -0.52 -7.98 2.08
N SER A 199 -1.02 -6.77 2.36
CA SER A 199 -0.21 -5.57 2.44
C SER A 199 -0.31 -4.95 3.84
N LEU A 200 0.80 -4.48 4.39
CA LEU A 200 0.83 -3.92 5.74
C LEU A 200 2.04 -3.02 5.97
N VAL A 201 1.94 -1.95 6.77
CA VAL A 201 0.79 -1.58 7.60
C VAL A 201 0.02 -0.39 7.06
N ASN A 202 -1.28 -0.32 7.34
CA ASN A 202 -1.98 0.96 7.32
C ASN A 202 -1.49 1.88 8.47
N THR A 203 -2.07 3.06 8.64
CA THR A 203 -1.66 4.04 9.65
C THR A 203 -2.05 3.66 11.08
N PHE A 204 -1.27 4.15 12.05
CA PHE A 204 -1.54 3.98 13.48
C PHE A 204 -2.45 5.10 14.00
N VAL A 205 -3.40 4.80 14.89
CA VAL A 205 -4.24 5.85 15.50
C VAL A 205 -3.39 6.71 16.44
N ALA A 206 -3.40 8.01 16.21
CA ALA A 206 -2.67 9.00 16.98
C ALA A 206 -3.45 10.32 17.09
N MET A 207 -2.95 11.25 17.89
CA MET A 207 -3.56 12.57 18.07
C MET A 207 -2.49 13.65 18.24
N ALA A 208 -2.88 14.89 17.95
CA ALA A 208 -2.08 16.07 18.25
C ALA A 208 -2.98 17.14 18.88
N ILE A 209 -2.50 17.75 19.96
CA ILE A 209 -3.24 18.77 20.72
C ILE A 209 -2.47 20.09 20.62
N ASP A 210 -3.18 21.17 20.34
CA ASP A 210 -2.67 22.52 20.43
C ASP A 210 -2.58 22.92 21.92
N THR A 211 -1.38 23.22 22.39
CA THR A 211 -1.10 23.49 23.82
C THR A 211 -1.68 24.81 24.31
N GLU A 212 -1.89 25.79 23.41
CA GLU A 212 -2.43 27.10 23.75
C GLU A 212 -3.96 27.06 23.83
N THR A 213 -4.59 26.52 22.80
CA THR A 213 -6.05 26.45 22.68
C THR A 213 -6.65 25.23 23.39
N ARG A 214 -5.82 24.22 23.71
CA ARG A 214 -6.20 22.92 24.28
C ARG A 214 -7.16 22.13 23.39
N LYS A 215 -7.16 22.42 22.08
CA LYS A 215 -8.02 21.77 21.08
C LYS A 215 -7.21 20.79 20.23
N PRO A 216 -7.86 19.79 19.61
CA PRO A 216 -7.21 18.97 18.60
C PRO A 216 -6.64 19.81 17.45
N ARG A 217 -5.43 19.48 17.00
CA ARG A 217 -4.80 20.08 15.80
C ARG A 217 -5.46 19.62 14.50
N ILE A 218 -6.20 18.52 14.54
CA ILE A 218 -6.90 17.92 13.40
C ILE A 218 -8.40 17.84 13.69
N SER A 219 -9.24 18.00 12.65
CA SER A 219 -10.70 18.11 12.82
C SER A 219 -11.33 16.85 13.43
N ASN A 220 -10.77 15.68 13.16
CA ASN A 220 -11.33 14.39 13.56
C ASN A 220 -10.85 13.88 14.94
N ILE A 221 -10.29 14.76 15.79
CA ILE A 221 -9.68 14.48 17.12
C ILE A 221 -8.46 13.55 17.02
N THR A 222 -8.66 12.34 16.51
CA THR A 222 -7.65 11.33 16.18
C THR A 222 -7.45 11.22 14.67
N ALA A 223 -6.30 10.69 14.28
CA ALA A 223 -5.86 10.60 12.90
C ALA A 223 -4.90 9.43 12.69
N GLY A 224 -4.64 9.09 11.43
CA GLY A 224 -3.64 8.10 11.07
C GLY A 224 -2.23 8.68 11.05
N LEU A 225 -1.35 8.18 11.92
CA LEU A 225 0.09 8.44 11.91
C LEU A 225 0.79 7.59 10.84
N SER A 226 1.63 8.26 10.06
CA SER A 226 2.44 7.67 9.00
C SER A 226 3.82 8.34 8.95
N GLY A 227 4.71 7.86 8.07
CA GLY A 227 6.08 8.36 7.93
C GLY A 227 7.11 7.58 8.75
N PRO A 228 8.40 7.99 8.72
CA PRO A 228 9.50 7.25 9.33
C PRO A 228 9.30 6.88 10.80
N ALA A 229 8.51 7.66 11.55
CA ALA A 229 8.12 7.41 12.93
C ALA A 229 7.52 6.01 13.18
N ILE A 230 6.85 5.42 12.18
CA ILE A 230 6.22 4.10 12.32
C ILE A 230 7.08 2.94 11.80
N LYS A 231 8.23 3.24 11.18
CA LYS A 231 9.04 2.24 10.44
C LYS A 231 9.45 1.03 11.29
N PRO A 232 10.05 1.20 12.48
CA PRO A 232 10.51 0.03 13.26
C PRO A 232 9.35 -0.88 13.69
N ILE A 233 8.16 -0.30 13.90
CA ILE A 233 6.95 -1.06 14.24
C ILE A 233 6.45 -1.82 13.01
N ALA A 234 6.45 -1.18 11.84
CA ALA A 234 6.04 -1.77 10.57
C ALA A 234 6.96 -2.93 10.15
N VAL A 235 8.29 -2.78 10.23
CA VAL A 235 9.26 -3.84 9.91
C VAL A 235 9.01 -5.08 10.78
N ARG A 236 8.86 -4.89 12.09
CA ARG A 236 8.55 -6.00 13.01
C ARG A 236 7.21 -6.66 12.68
N MET A 237 6.17 -5.88 12.34
CA MET A 237 4.87 -6.42 11.94
C MET A 237 4.94 -7.21 10.62
N VAL A 238 5.73 -6.75 9.65
CA VAL A 238 6.01 -7.48 8.41
C VAL A 238 6.69 -8.81 8.71
N TYR A 239 7.70 -8.80 9.59
CA TYR A 239 8.35 -10.02 10.06
C TYR A 239 7.36 -11.00 10.70
N ASP A 240 6.54 -10.53 11.65
CA ASP A 240 5.52 -11.36 12.31
C ASP A 240 4.56 -11.99 11.30
N VAL A 241 4.11 -11.22 10.30
CA VAL A 241 3.17 -11.68 9.27
C VAL A 241 3.83 -12.65 8.30
N ALA A 242 5.03 -12.37 7.81
CA ALA A 242 5.74 -13.23 6.86
C ALA A 242 6.00 -14.64 7.43
N HIS A 243 6.10 -14.78 8.74
CA HIS A 243 6.23 -16.08 9.42
C HIS A 243 4.88 -16.76 9.73
N ALA A 244 3.78 -16.02 9.71
CA ALA A 244 2.44 -16.51 10.03
C ALA A 244 1.65 -16.97 8.79
N VAL A 245 1.99 -16.47 7.61
CA VAL A 245 1.28 -16.76 6.35
C VAL A 245 2.20 -17.36 5.29
N ARG A 246 1.60 -17.97 4.27
CA ARG A 246 2.27 -18.54 3.09
C ARG A 246 2.10 -17.68 1.85
N ILE A 247 1.11 -16.79 1.85
CA ILE A 247 0.88 -15.85 0.76
C ILE A 247 1.90 -14.70 0.81
N PRO A 248 2.24 -14.07 -0.34
CA PRO A 248 3.19 -12.97 -0.38
C PRO A 248 2.78 -11.76 0.49
N VAL A 249 3.79 -11.06 1.00
CA VAL A 249 3.64 -9.88 1.86
C VAL A 249 4.14 -8.64 1.13
N ILE A 250 3.32 -7.59 1.06
CA ILE A 250 3.73 -6.25 0.62
C ILE A 250 3.93 -5.38 1.86
N GLY A 251 5.16 -4.95 2.09
CA GLY A 251 5.54 -4.15 3.25
C GLY A 251 5.39 -2.64 3.04
N MET A 252 4.93 -1.89 4.03
CA MET A 252 4.87 -0.43 3.98
C MET A 252 4.86 0.19 5.37
N GLY A 253 5.25 1.47 5.41
CA GLY A 253 5.22 2.28 6.64
C GLY A 253 6.58 2.90 6.91
N GLY A 254 6.72 4.19 6.59
CA GLY A 254 7.92 4.95 6.91
C GLY A 254 9.15 4.66 6.05
N ILE A 255 8.99 3.97 4.92
CA ILE A 255 10.03 3.76 3.92
C ILE A 255 10.35 5.11 3.25
N SER A 256 11.63 5.46 3.23
CA SER A 256 12.13 6.73 2.69
C SER A 256 13.45 6.62 1.92
N THR A 257 14.09 5.45 1.95
CA THR A 257 15.39 5.17 1.31
C THR A 257 15.43 3.74 0.75
N ALA A 258 16.39 3.44 -0.13
CA ALA A 258 16.62 2.06 -0.58
C ALA A 258 16.98 1.09 0.57
N ALA A 259 17.73 1.55 1.58
CA ALA A 259 18.04 0.75 2.76
C ALA A 259 16.78 0.32 3.53
N ASP A 260 15.78 1.20 3.61
CA ASP A 260 14.48 0.84 4.19
C ASP A 260 13.78 -0.24 3.34
N VAL A 261 13.85 -0.18 2.01
CA VAL A 261 13.28 -1.24 1.14
C VAL A 261 13.94 -2.59 1.44
N VAL A 262 15.27 -2.61 1.51
CA VAL A 262 16.05 -3.81 1.84
C VAL A 262 15.67 -4.34 3.23
N GLU A 263 15.53 -3.47 4.23
CA GLU A 263 15.12 -3.84 5.59
C GLU A 263 13.74 -4.53 5.61
N PHE A 264 12.77 -4.01 4.86
CA PHE A 264 11.45 -4.64 4.72
C PHE A 264 11.52 -5.98 3.97
N MET A 265 12.36 -6.09 2.94
CA MET A 265 12.53 -7.34 2.20
C MET A 265 13.18 -8.42 3.07
N LEU A 266 14.23 -8.07 3.82
CA LEU A 266 14.86 -8.97 4.79
C LEU A 266 13.86 -9.45 5.84
N ALA A 267 12.95 -8.59 6.29
CA ALA A 267 11.87 -8.96 7.20
C ALA A 267 10.84 -9.92 6.58
N GLY A 268 10.81 -10.09 5.25
CA GLY A 268 9.96 -11.04 4.54
C GLY A 268 9.00 -10.41 3.53
N ALA A 269 9.06 -9.10 3.29
CA ALA A 269 8.26 -8.48 2.24
C ALA A 269 8.79 -8.85 0.85
N THR A 270 7.88 -9.24 -0.05
CA THR A 270 8.20 -9.51 -1.46
C THR A 270 8.26 -8.23 -2.29
N ALA A 271 7.45 -7.24 -1.92
CA ALA A 271 7.42 -5.90 -2.52
C ALA A 271 7.13 -4.87 -1.42
N VAL A 272 7.27 -3.58 -1.74
CA VAL A 272 7.01 -2.50 -0.80
C VAL A 272 6.13 -1.39 -1.37
N GLU A 273 5.30 -0.79 -0.52
CA GLU A 273 4.58 0.44 -0.84
C GLU A 273 5.19 1.65 -0.13
N ILE A 274 5.32 2.75 -0.88
CA ILE A 274 5.90 4.00 -0.39
C ILE A 274 4.85 5.11 -0.48
N GLY A 275 4.50 5.65 0.69
CA GLY A 275 3.42 6.62 0.85
C GLY A 275 3.95 8.01 1.22
N THR A 276 4.08 8.26 2.52
CA THR A 276 4.35 9.60 3.08
C THR A 276 5.57 10.30 2.48
N ALA A 277 6.55 9.53 1.98
CA ALA A 277 7.75 10.10 1.37
C ALA A 277 7.49 11.01 0.18
N SER A 278 6.44 10.75 -0.59
CA SER A 278 6.08 11.59 -1.73
C SER A 278 5.60 12.99 -1.33
N TYR A 279 5.21 13.22 -0.08
CA TYR A 279 4.74 14.53 0.37
C TYR A 279 5.86 15.52 0.64
N TRP A 280 7.05 15.05 1.01
CA TRP A 280 8.23 15.91 1.17
C TRP A 280 9.14 15.90 -0.06
N ASP A 281 9.18 14.77 -0.79
CA ASP A 281 9.88 14.63 -2.06
C ASP A 281 9.02 13.84 -3.05
N PRO A 282 8.30 14.51 -3.97
CA PRO A 282 7.43 13.83 -4.95
C PRO A 282 8.14 12.74 -5.77
N CYS A 283 9.44 12.89 -6.01
CA CYS A 283 10.25 11.96 -6.78
C CYS A 283 10.89 10.85 -5.92
N ALA A 284 10.59 10.77 -4.61
CA ALA A 284 11.21 9.80 -3.71
C ALA A 284 11.08 8.36 -4.23
N THR A 285 9.93 7.97 -4.78
CA THR A 285 9.70 6.61 -5.25
C THR A 285 10.58 6.21 -6.43
N GLU A 286 10.80 7.12 -7.40
CA GLU A 286 11.67 6.83 -8.55
C GLU A 286 13.16 6.86 -8.16
N LYS A 287 13.55 7.76 -7.24
CA LYS A 287 14.92 7.81 -6.69
C LYS A 287 15.24 6.53 -5.94
N ILE A 288 14.32 6.03 -5.11
CA ILE A 288 14.51 4.80 -4.34
C ILE A 288 14.65 3.57 -5.26
N VAL A 289 14.02 3.55 -6.44
CA VAL A 289 14.25 2.49 -7.44
C VAL A 289 15.70 2.53 -7.95
N ASP A 290 16.18 3.72 -8.33
CA ASP A 290 17.56 3.90 -8.82
C ASP A 290 18.58 3.55 -7.71
N GLU A 291 18.33 3.99 -6.47
CA GLU A 291 19.15 3.67 -5.29
C GLU A 291 19.15 2.18 -4.94
N LEU A 292 18.02 1.49 -5.08
CA LEU A 292 17.92 0.04 -4.84
C LEU A 292 18.72 -0.75 -5.87
N GLN A 293 18.74 -0.29 -7.13
CA GLN A 293 19.59 -0.87 -8.16
C GLN A 293 21.07 -0.75 -7.76
N ASN A 294 21.50 0.46 -7.37
CA ASN A 294 22.87 0.71 -6.92
C ASN A 294 23.24 -0.14 -5.70
N TYR A 295 22.34 -0.28 -4.73
CA TYR A 295 22.54 -1.16 -3.58
C TYR A 295 22.80 -2.60 -4.01
N CYS A 296 22.00 -3.14 -4.95
CA CYS A 296 22.19 -4.50 -5.44
C CYS A 296 23.52 -4.66 -6.20
N GLU A 297 23.94 -3.66 -6.98
CA GLU A 297 25.22 -3.65 -7.69
C GLU A 297 26.41 -3.62 -6.71
N GLU A 298 26.38 -2.73 -5.71
CA GLU A 298 27.44 -2.57 -4.70
C GLU A 298 27.60 -3.81 -3.82
N HIS A 299 26.51 -4.52 -3.54
CA HIS A 299 26.49 -5.70 -2.69
C HIS A 299 26.54 -7.03 -3.48
N GLU A 300 26.76 -6.97 -4.81
CA GLU A 300 26.82 -8.14 -5.70
C GLU A 300 25.56 -9.03 -5.64
N ILE A 301 24.40 -8.44 -5.37
CA ILE A 301 23.10 -9.12 -5.34
C ILE A 301 22.58 -9.24 -6.77
N ALA A 302 22.62 -10.46 -7.32
CA ALA A 302 22.21 -10.70 -8.70
C ALA A 302 20.70 -10.53 -8.90
N ARG A 303 19.89 -10.86 -7.89
CA ARG A 303 18.43 -10.76 -7.94
C ARG A 303 17.89 -10.18 -6.63
N VAL A 304 17.15 -9.07 -6.71
CA VAL A 304 16.60 -8.43 -5.50
C VAL A 304 15.70 -9.36 -4.69
N ALA A 305 15.02 -10.30 -5.37
CA ALA A 305 14.16 -11.29 -4.74
C ALA A 305 14.90 -12.17 -3.72
N GLU A 306 16.23 -12.32 -3.83
CA GLU A 306 17.07 -13.06 -2.87
C GLU A 306 17.10 -12.40 -1.48
N LEU A 307 16.75 -11.12 -1.36
CA LEU A 307 16.63 -10.43 -0.08
C LEU A 307 15.38 -10.84 0.71
N THR A 308 14.36 -11.37 0.03
CA THR A 308 13.06 -11.66 0.67
C THR A 308 13.22 -12.73 1.74
N GLY A 309 13.04 -12.36 3.01
CA GLY A 309 13.16 -13.27 4.14
C GLY A 309 14.59 -13.74 4.42
N ALA A 310 15.61 -13.05 3.88
CA ALA A 310 17.02 -13.42 4.03
C ALA A 310 17.67 -12.85 5.31
N LEU A 311 16.87 -12.46 6.30
CA LEU A 311 17.38 -12.04 7.61
C LEU A 311 18.20 -13.16 8.25
N VAL A 312 19.46 -12.86 8.57
CA VAL A 312 20.35 -13.79 9.27
C VAL A 312 20.10 -13.72 10.77
N MET A 313 19.82 -14.86 11.37
CA MET A 313 19.68 -15.05 12.82
C MET A 313 20.90 -15.84 13.31
N GLU A 314 21.50 -15.41 14.41
CA GLU A 314 22.57 -16.15 15.11
C GLU A 314 22.04 -17.36 15.89
#